data_AF-A0A2E2A3S1-F1
#
_entry.id   AF-A0A2E2A3S1-F1
#
_cell.length_a   1.000
_cell.length_b   1.000
_cell.length_c   1.000
_cell.angle_alpha   90.00
_cell.angle_beta   90.00
_cell.angle_gamma   90.00
#
_symmetry.space_group_name_H-M   'P 1'
#
loop_
_entity.id
_entity.type
_entity.pdbx_description
1 polymer ?
#
loop_
_entity_poly.entity_id
_entity_poly.type
_entity_poly.pdbx_seq_one_letter_code
_entity_poly.pdbx_strand_id
1 'polypeptide(L)'
;MFKYLIIGVITMSMIILAKPGYYYIKNYIAQEMIETAWIESKNKNIIVYPWSKSKTYPIGRINMRDIKLSYIILGGDDSASLDLGVSHLSDTAYPGRSGNICLAGHRDTYFRKLEQTQLNDIIEIEHLNGVDNYKVTDIEIVSPEETMWLKSTTSDLLTLITCYPFNYIGNAPMRWIVRAEKQIQNI
;
A
#
# COMPACT_ATOMS: atom_id res chain seq x y z
N MET A 1 29.13 40.59 -14.70
CA MET A 1 27.70 40.21 -14.62
C MET A 1 27.41 38.88 -15.34
N PHE A 2 27.77 38.71 -16.62
CA PHE A 2 27.49 37.50 -17.42
C PHE A 2 28.10 36.18 -16.89
N LYS A 3 29.34 36.20 -16.35
CA LYS A 3 29.99 35.00 -15.77
C LYS A 3 29.23 34.41 -14.56
N TYR A 4 28.69 35.26 -13.70
CA TYR A 4 27.93 34.82 -12.53
C TYR A 4 26.55 34.27 -12.91
N LEU A 5 25.94 34.79 -13.99
CA LEU A 5 24.71 34.25 -14.54
C LEU A 5 24.90 32.81 -15.06
N ILE A 6 25.98 32.55 -15.80
CA ILE A 6 26.29 31.21 -16.32
C ILE A 6 26.53 30.22 -15.18
N ILE A 7 27.32 30.60 -14.17
CA ILE A 7 27.56 29.75 -13.01
C ILE A 7 26.25 29.43 -12.28
N GLY A 8 25.38 30.43 -12.10
CA GLY A 8 24.07 30.24 -11.47
C GLY A 8 23.15 29.28 -12.24
N VAL A 9 23.14 29.34 -13.58
CA VAL A 9 22.36 28.40 -14.40
C VAL A 9 22.91 26.98 -14.32
N ILE A 10 24.24 26.81 -14.35
CA ILE A 10 24.87 25.48 -14.26
C ILE A 10 24.60 24.84 -12.90
N THR A 11 24.73 25.58 -11.80
CA THR A 11 24.47 25.04 -10.46
C THR A 11 23.00 24.67 -10.28
N MET A 12 22.07 25.52 -10.73
CA MET A 12 20.64 25.20 -10.70
C MET A 12 20.33 23.95 -11.53
N SER A 13 20.94 23.81 -12.71
CA SER A 13 20.74 22.65 -13.58
C SER A 13 21.25 21.35 -12.94
N MET A 14 22.42 21.38 -12.28
CA MET A 14 22.94 20.22 -11.55
C MET A 14 22.01 19.80 -10.40
N ILE A 15 21.43 20.76 -9.66
CA ILE A 15 20.49 20.46 -8.58
C ILE A 15 19.22 19.80 -9.12
N ILE A 16 18.68 20.29 -10.25
CA ILE A 16 17.50 19.70 -10.89
C ILE A 16 17.76 18.26 -11.32
N LEU A 17 18.94 17.97 -11.88
CA LEU A 17 19.31 16.62 -12.33
C LEU A 17 19.65 15.66 -11.19
N ALA A 18 20.16 16.16 -10.06
CA ALA A 18 20.51 15.33 -8.90
C ALA A 18 19.28 14.84 -8.11
N LYS A 19 18.20 15.64 -8.09
CA LYS A 19 16.98 15.33 -7.33
C LYS A 19 16.36 13.97 -7.68
N PRO A 20 16.09 13.64 -8.97
CA PRO A 20 15.53 12.33 -9.33
C PRO A 20 16.35 11.16 -8.80
N GLY A 21 17.68 11.22 -8.90
CA GLY A 21 18.57 10.18 -8.39
C GLY A 21 18.50 10.04 -6.87
N TYR A 22 18.47 11.17 -6.15
CA TYR A 22 18.30 11.16 -4.68
C TYR A 22 16.99 10.49 -4.26
N TYR A 23 15.85 10.88 -4.85
CA TYR A 23 14.55 10.30 -4.49
C TYR A 23 14.43 8.83 -4.89
N TYR A 24 15.00 8.44 -6.03
CA TYR A 24 15.05 7.04 -6.45
C TYR A 24 15.81 6.18 -5.44
N ILE A 25 17.05 6.58 -5.08
CA ILE A 25 17.88 5.84 -4.12
C ILE A 25 17.21 5.82 -2.74
N LYS A 26 16.66 6.95 -2.30
CA LYS A 26 15.94 7.05 -1.02
C LYS A 26 14.78 6.05 -0.97
N ASN A 27 13.95 6.00 -2.01
CA ASN A 27 12.82 5.06 -2.06
C ASN A 27 13.29 3.61 -2.11
N TYR A 28 14.32 3.30 -2.90
CA TYR A 28 14.91 1.96 -2.95
C TYR A 28 15.37 1.48 -1.56
N ILE A 29 16.17 2.30 -0.87
CA ILE A 29 16.66 1.98 0.48
C ILE A 29 15.48 1.83 1.46
N ALA A 30 14.48 2.71 1.38
CA ALA A 30 13.30 2.61 2.24
C ALA A 30 12.55 1.28 2.06
N GLN A 31 12.36 0.81 0.81
CA GLN A 31 11.72 -0.47 0.54
C GLN A 31 12.52 -1.65 1.11
N GLU A 32 13.85 -1.66 0.93
CA GLU A 32 14.72 -2.69 1.50
C GLU A 32 14.67 -2.72 3.03
N MET A 33 14.64 -1.54 3.68
CA MET A 33 14.50 -1.44 5.13
C MET A 33 13.13 -1.93 5.62
N ILE A 34 12.06 -1.64 4.87
CA ILE A 34 10.70 -2.11 5.18
C ILE A 34 10.59 -3.64 5.06
N GLU A 35 11.12 -4.22 3.98
CA GLU A 35 11.15 -5.68 3.80
C GLU A 35 12.00 -6.36 4.89
N THR A 36 13.18 -5.80 5.21
CA THR A 36 14.03 -6.31 6.30
C THR A 36 13.29 -6.25 7.65
N ALA A 37 12.62 -5.14 7.94
CA ALA A 37 11.84 -4.99 9.15
C ALA A 37 10.67 -5.98 9.22
N TRP A 38 10.02 -6.29 8.09
CA TRP A 38 8.98 -7.31 8.04
C TRP A 38 9.53 -8.70 8.38
N ILE A 39 10.63 -9.09 7.75
CA ILE A 39 11.30 -10.38 8.00
C ILE A 39 11.72 -10.49 9.47
N GLU A 40 12.31 -9.42 10.02
CA GLU A 40 12.70 -9.38 11.43
C GLU A 40 11.49 -9.46 12.36
N SER A 41 10.39 -8.78 12.00
CA SER A 41 9.16 -8.80 12.78
C SER A 41 8.56 -10.20 12.85
N LYS A 42 8.56 -10.93 11.73
CA LYS A 42 8.13 -12.32 11.64
C LYS A 42 9.02 -13.25 12.47
N ASN A 43 10.34 -13.12 12.35
CA ASN A 43 11.28 -13.96 13.06
C ASN A 43 11.23 -13.79 14.58
N LYS A 44 11.03 -12.55 15.06
CA LYS A 44 10.99 -12.21 16.49
C LYS A 44 9.57 -12.21 17.06
N ASN A 45 8.55 -12.34 16.21
CA ASN A 45 7.14 -12.22 16.56
C ASN A 45 6.79 -10.91 17.31
N ILE A 46 7.42 -9.80 16.91
CA ILE A 46 7.18 -8.44 17.42
C ILE A 46 7.22 -7.46 16.25
N ILE A 47 6.59 -6.28 16.38
CA ILE A 47 6.70 -5.24 15.34
C ILE A 47 8.07 -4.55 15.44
N VAL A 48 8.84 -4.58 14.35
CA VAL A 48 10.12 -3.90 14.20
C VAL A 48 9.94 -2.71 13.26
N TYR A 49 10.40 -1.54 13.66
CA TYR A 49 10.35 -0.34 12.84
C TYR A 49 11.52 -0.32 11.85
N PRO A 50 11.30 0.11 10.59
CA PRO A 50 12.34 0.06 9.56
C PRO A 50 13.52 1.00 9.82
N TRP A 51 13.32 2.10 10.56
CA TRP A 51 14.39 2.94 11.09
C TRP A 51 13.95 3.66 12.38
N SER A 52 14.91 4.17 13.14
CA SER A 52 14.73 4.69 14.51
C SER A 52 13.63 5.76 14.70
N LYS A 53 13.27 6.51 13.66
CA LYS A 53 12.22 7.56 13.70
C LYS A 53 11.15 7.34 12.63
N SER A 54 10.92 6.09 12.25
CA SER A 54 9.85 5.77 11.31
C SER A 54 8.50 6.01 11.96
N LYS A 55 7.59 6.67 11.23
CA LYS A 55 6.19 6.81 11.62
C LYS A 55 5.34 5.61 11.20
N THR A 56 5.90 4.77 10.33
CA THR A 56 5.26 3.61 9.76
C THR A 56 6.02 2.34 10.15
N TYR A 57 5.35 1.20 10.14
CA TYR A 57 5.93 -0.09 10.51
C TYR A 57 5.21 -1.20 9.73
N PRO A 58 5.90 -2.32 9.44
CA PRO A 58 5.29 -3.43 8.72
C PRO A 58 4.32 -4.18 9.64
N ILE A 59 3.12 -4.45 9.13
CA ILE A 59 2.05 -5.13 9.87
C ILE A 59 1.60 -6.42 9.21
N GLY A 60 1.97 -6.59 7.95
CA GLY A 60 1.62 -7.74 7.14
C GLY A 60 2.24 -7.67 5.75
N ARG A 61 1.90 -8.64 4.91
CA ARG A 61 2.18 -8.65 3.47
C ARG A 61 0.89 -8.99 2.74
N ILE A 62 0.55 -8.20 1.73
CA ILE A 62 -0.50 -8.55 0.77
C ILE A 62 0.15 -9.23 -0.44
N ASN A 63 -0.47 -10.33 -0.90
CA ASN A 63 -0.02 -11.07 -2.06
C ASN A 63 -1.21 -11.51 -2.92
N MET A 64 -1.15 -11.22 -4.22
CA MET A 64 -2.09 -11.71 -5.23
C MET A 64 -1.29 -12.26 -6.39
N ARG A 65 -1.23 -13.60 -6.47
CA ARG A 65 -0.33 -14.31 -7.39
C ARG A 65 -0.74 -14.10 -8.84
N ASP A 66 -2.04 -14.10 -9.11
CA ASP A 66 -2.62 -13.99 -10.46
C ASP A 66 -2.22 -12.70 -11.17
N ILE A 67 -2.15 -11.59 -10.43
CA ILE A 67 -1.74 -10.28 -10.93
C ILE A 67 -0.29 -9.91 -10.56
N LYS A 68 0.47 -10.81 -9.93
CA LYS A 68 1.84 -10.57 -9.46
C LYS A 68 1.97 -9.31 -8.58
N LEU A 69 1.02 -9.10 -7.67
CA LEU A 69 1.04 -8.02 -6.70
C LEU A 69 1.57 -8.57 -5.37
N SER A 70 2.62 -7.98 -4.82
CA SER A 70 3.17 -8.36 -3.52
C SER A 70 3.79 -7.15 -2.85
N TYR A 71 3.24 -6.73 -1.72
CA TYR A 71 3.69 -5.55 -0.99
C TYR A 71 3.57 -5.73 0.51
N ILE A 72 4.46 -5.10 1.26
CA ILE A 72 4.32 -4.98 2.70
C ILE A 72 3.17 -4.03 3.01
N ILE A 73 2.32 -4.47 3.94
CA ILE A 73 1.25 -3.67 4.52
C ILE A 73 1.87 -2.87 5.66
N LEU A 74 1.71 -1.57 5.59
CA LEU A 74 2.23 -0.60 6.53
C LEU A 74 1.13 -0.15 7.50
N GLY A 75 1.49 -0.09 8.78
CA GLY A 75 0.69 0.56 9.81
C GLY A 75 0.84 2.07 9.70
N GLY A 76 -0.29 2.77 9.71
CA GLY A 76 -0.38 4.21 9.53
C GLY A 76 -1.06 4.59 8.21
N ASP A 77 -2.00 5.52 8.32
CA ASP A 77 -2.81 6.05 7.21
C ASP A 77 -2.44 7.51 6.85
N ASP A 78 -1.29 7.99 7.33
CA ASP A 78 -0.76 9.28 6.95
C ASP A 78 -0.18 9.25 5.52
N SER A 79 -0.05 10.43 4.90
CA SER A 79 0.45 10.53 3.52
C SER A 79 1.86 9.94 3.37
N ALA A 80 2.68 10.03 4.41
CA ALA A 80 4.04 9.49 4.41
C ALA A 80 4.05 7.96 4.33
N SER A 81 3.12 7.29 5.01
CA SER A 81 2.98 5.82 4.93
C SER A 81 2.47 5.39 3.56
N LEU A 82 1.47 6.09 3.02
CA LEU A 82 0.91 5.78 1.69
C LEU A 82 1.90 6.02 0.54
N ASP A 83 2.79 6.99 0.68
CA ASP A 83 3.88 7.25 -0.26
C ASP A 83 4.96 6.15 -0.25
N LEU A 84 5.03 5.38 0.83
CA LEU A 84 6.00 4.29 1.02
C LEU A 84 5.43 2.90 0.72
N GLY A 85 4.11 2.73 0.61
CA GLY A 85 3.55 1.39 0.40
C GLY A 85 2.04 1.31 0.45
N VAL A 86 1.58 0.08 0.70
CA VAL A 86 0.17 -0.22 0.98
C VAL A 86 -0.08 0.08 2.46
N SER A 87 -0.95 1.04 2.74
CA SER A 87 -1.27 1.48 4.10
C SER A 87 -2.57 0.86 4.61
N HIS A 88 -2.57 0.42 5.86
CA HIS A 88 -3.77 0.05 6.59
C HIS A 88 -4.48 1.28 7.15
N LEU A 89 -5.81 1.32 7.02
CA LEU A 89 -6.63 2.40 7.57
C LEU A 89 -6.88 2.15 9.06
N SER A 90 -6.50 3.11 9.91
CA SER A 90 -6.39 2.92 11.37
C SER A 90 -7.71 2.56 12.05
N ASP A 91 -8.84 3.00 11.51
CA ASP A 91 -10.19 2.77 12.05
C ASP A 91 -10.79 1.41 11.64
N THR A 92 -9.99 0.52 11.03
CA THR A 92 -10.45 -0.75 10.48
C THR A 92 -9.74 -1.93 11.12
N ALA A 93 -10.27 -3.15 10.93
CA ALA A 93 -9.70 -4.34 11.57
C ALA A 93 -8.24 -4.53 11.14
N TYR A 94 -7.40 -4.97 12.07
CA TYR A 94 -6.00 -5.23 11.82
C TYR A 94 -5.80 -6.61 11.16
N PRO A 95 -4.79 -6.83 10.31
CA PRO A 95 -4.48 -8.15 9.77
C PRO A 95 -4.40 -9.25 10.84
N GLY A 96 -5.14 -10.34 10.62
CA GLY A 96 -5.28 -11.45 11.59
C GLY A 96 -6.29 -11.21 12.71
N ARG A 97 -7.04 -10.10 12.69
CA ARG A 97 -8.19 -9.85 13.56
C ARG A 97 -9.49 -9.96 12.76
N SER A 98 -10.57 -10.31 13.46
CA SER A 98 -11.89 -10.39 12.85
C SER A 98 -12.42 -9.00 12.48
N GLY A 99 -13.18 -8.94 11.39
CA GLY A 99 -13.80 -7.72 10.86
C GLY A 99 -13.28 -7.32 9.48
N ASN A 100 -13.51 -6.07 9.10
CA ASN A 100 -13.13 -5.52 7.80
C ASN A 100 -11.75 -4.87 7.85
N ILE A 101 -10.76 -5.44 7.18
CA ILE A 101 -9.42 -4.86 6.99
C ILE A 101 -9.48 -3.95 5.76
N CYS A 102 -9.23 -2.65 5.92
CA CYS A 102 -9.15 -1.74 4.78
C CYS A 102 -7.70 -1.37 4.49
N LEU A 103 -7.29 -1.57 3.23
CA LEU A 103 -5.96 -1.24 2.73
C LEU A 103 -6.07 -0.21 1.60
N ALA A 104 -5.26 0.84 1.66
CA ALA A 104 -5.13 1.85 0.63
C ALA A 104 -3.75 1.79 -0.04
N GLY A 105 -3.73 2.08 -1.33
CA GLY A 105 -2.50 2.16 -2.10
C GLY A 105 -2.65 3.08 -3.30
N HIS A 106 -1.57 3.75 -3.67
CA HIS A 106 -1.54 4.61 -4.85
C HIS A 106 -1.80 3.83 -6.15
N ARG A 107 -2.64 4.39 -7.04
CA ARG A 107 -3.12 3.72 -8.27
C ARG A 107 -2.06 3.57 -9.36
N ASP A 108 -1.01 4.36 -9.29
CA ASP A 108 0.06 4.48 -10.29
C ASP A 108 1.30 3.66 -9.90
N THR A 109 1.41 3.29 -8.62
CA THR A 109 2.49 2.48 -8.06
C THR A 109 1.97 1.15 -7.51
N TYR A 110 1.63 1.09 -6.21
CA TYR A 110 1.38 -0.14 -5.46
C TYR A 110 0.11 -0.87 -5.91
N PHE A 111 -1.00 -0.15 -6.11
CA PHE A 111 -2.29 -0.74 -6.46
C PHE A 111 -2.63 -0.61 -7.94
N ARG A 112 -1.65 -0.26 -8.78
CA ARG A 112 -1.83 -0.20 -10.24
C ARG A 112 -2.37 -1.49 -10.84
N LYS A 113 -1.95 -2.64 -10.30
CA LYS A 113 -2.34 -3.95 -10.82
C LYS A 113 -3.75 -4.37 -10.42
N LEU A 114 -4.44 -3.62 -9.53
CA LEU A 114 -5.83 -3.90 -9.18
C LEU A 114 -6.79 -3.73 -10.37
N GLU A 115 -6.38 -3.03 -11.43
CA GLU A 115 -7.10 -3.00 -12.71
C GLU A 115 -7.30 -4.40 -13.32
N GLN A 116 -6.42 -5.34 -13.00
CA GLN A 116 -6.43 -6.71 -13.53
C GLN A 116 -7.21 -7.69 -12.65
N THR A 117 -7.68 -7.24 -11.48
CA THR A 117 -8.38 -8.10 -10.51
C THR A 117 -9.73 -8.58 -11.07
N GLN A 118 -10.04 -9.84 -10.82
CA GLN A 118 -11.28 -10.48 -11.22
C GLN A 118 -12.01 -11.07 -10.01
N LEU A 119 -13.31 -11.32 -10.18
CA LEU A 119 -14.08 -12.06 -9.20
C LEU A 119 -13.50 -13.46 -9.01
N ASN A 120 -13.49 -13.93 -7.77
CA ASN A 120 -12.90 -15.18 -7.31
C ASN A 120 -11.36 -15.22 -7.27
N ASP A 121 -10.66 -14.14 -7.60
CA ASP A 121 -9.21 -14.04 -7.35
C ASP A 121 -8.91 -14.24 -5.86
N ILE A 122 -7.76 -14.85 -5.56
CA ILE A 122 -7.32 -15.09 -4.18
C ILE A 122 -6.31 -14.02 -3.75
N ILE A 123 -6.61 -13.41 -2.61
CA ILE A 123 -5.74 -12.46 -1.92
C ILE A 123 -5.24 -13.12 -0.64
N GLU A 124 -3.92 -13.23 -0.52
CA GLU A 124 -3.24 -13.77 0.64
C GLU A 124 -2.75 -12.60 1.50
N ILE A 125 -3.15 -12.60 2.77
CA ILE A 125 -2.69 -11.65 3.79
C ILE A 125 -1.82 -12.40 4.78
N GLU A 126 -0.52 -12.20 4.70
CA GLU A 126 0.41 -12.64 5.71
C GLU A 126 0.41 -11.64 6.87
N HIS A 127 0.31 -12.13 8.10
CA HIS A 127 0.45 -11.36 9.33
C HIS A 127 1.38 -12.11 10.30
N LEU A 128 1.64 -11.53 11.48
CA LEU A 128 2.57 -12.15 12.45
C LEU A 128 2.15 -13.57 12.86
N ASN A 129 0.83 -13.76 13.06
CA ASN A 129 0.28 -15.01 13.57
C ASN A 129 0.00 -16.08 12.49
N GLY A 130 0.17 -15.78 11.20
CA GLY A 130 -0.18 -16.71 10.14
C GLY A 130 -0.47 -16.06 8.80
N VAL A 131 -1.25 -16.77 7.99
CA VAL A 131 -1.67 -16.37 6.65
C VAL A 131 -3.16 -16.60 6.53
N ASP A 132 -3.89 -15.55 6.11
CA ASP A 132 -5.30 -15.60 5.82
C ASP A 132 -5.52 -15.49 4.30
N ASN A 133 -6.41 -16.31 3.74
CA ASN A 133 -6.82 -16.22 2.35
C ASN A 133 -8.19 -15.55 2.24
N TYR A 134 -8.32 -14.60 1.34
CA TYR A 134 -9.55 -13.90 1.00
C TYR A 134 -9.85 -14.15 -0.47
N LYS A 135 -11.12 -14.32 -0.80
CA LYS A 135 -11.59 -14.49 -2.17
C LYS A 135 -12.35 -13.25 -2.60
N VAL A 136 -11.99 -12.66 -3.74
CA VAL A 136 -12.67 -11.47 -4.28
C VAL A 136 -14.12 -11.82 -4.58
N THR A 137 -15.03 -11.08 -3.95
CA THR A 137 -16.48 -11.26 -4.11
C THR A 137 -17.13 -10.11 -4.87
N ASP A 138 -16.49 -8.95 -4.88
CA ASP A 138 -17.08 -7.74 -5.47
C ASP A 138 -16.02 -6.70 -5.87
N ILE A 139 -16.32 -5.95 -6.93
CA ILE A 139 -15.45 -4.91 -7.49
C ILE A 139 -16.33 -3.74 -7.94
N GLU A 140 -16.11 -2.55 -7.37
CA GLU A 140 -16.96 -1.39 -7.60
C GLU A 140 -16.15 -0.09 -7.83
N ILE A 141 -16.77 0.85 -8.55
CA ILE A 141 -16.28 2.23 -8.70
C ILE A 141 -17.23 3.15 -7.95
N VAL A 142 -16.73 3.83 -6.92
CA VAL A 142 -17.55 4.63 -6.00
C VAL A 142 -17.02 6.05 -5.87
N SER A 143 -17.87 6.97 -5.41
CA SER A 143 -17.42 8.31 -5.04
C SER A 143 -16.59 8.28 -3.75
N PRO A 144 -15.63 9.20 -3.58
CA PRO A 144 -14.76 9.23 -2.41
C PRO A 144 -15.52 9.59 -1.12
N GLU A 145 -16.71 10.17 -1.23
CA GLU A 145 -17.61 10.46 -0.11
C GLU A 145 -18.34 9.19 0.41
N GLU A 146 -18.34 8.11 -0.36
CA GLU A 146 -18.99 6.85 0.01
C GLU A 146 -18.12 6.05 0.99
N THR A 147 -18.27 6.32 2.29
CA THR A 147 -17.47 5.66 3.35
C THR A 147 -18.05 4.34 3.84
N MET A 148 -19.16 3.86 3.26
CA MET A 148 -19.80 2.61 3.67
C MET A 148 -18.87 1.39 3.56
N TRP A 149 -17.86 1.47 2.70
CA TRP A 149 -16.85 0.43 2.48
C TRP A 149 -15.86 0.29 3.63
N LEU A 150 -15.75 1.32 4.48
CA LEU A 150 -14.85 1.36 5.64
C LEU A 150 -15.50 0.83 6.93
N LYS A 151 -16.82 0.62 6.91
CA LYS A 151 -17.56 0.23 8.11
C LYS A 151 -17.04 -1.09 8.64
N SER A 152 -16.90 -1.18 9.97
CA SER A 152 -16.62 -2.44 10.65
C SER A 152 -17.78 -3.41 10.42
N THR A 153 -17.43 -4.67 10.16
CA THR A 153 -18.37 -5.76 9.94
C THR A 153 -18.11 -6.88 10.93
N THR A 154 -19.13 -7.69 11.21
CA THR A 154 -18.95 -8.95 11.95
C THR A 154 -18.34 -10.05 11.10
N SER A 155 -18.44 -9.92 9.77
CA SER A 155 -17.80 -10.79 8.80
C SER A 155 -16.34 -10.39 8.59
N ASP A 156 -15.47 -11.37 8.36
CA ASP A 156 -14.06 -11.15 8.04
C ASP A 156 -13.90 -10.75 6.57
N LEU A 157 -13.76 -9.45 6.35
CA LEU A 157 -13.68 -8.82 5.04
C LEU A 157 -12.31 -8.19 4.82
N LEU A 158 -11.92 -8.12 3.55
CA LEU A 158 -10.79 -7.33 3.08
C LEU A 158 -11.30 -6.35 2.02
N THR A 159 -11.03 -5.07 2.23
CA THR A 159 -11.38 -4.00 1.30
C THR A 159 -10.10 -3.31 0.81
N LEU A 160 -9.80 -3.41 -0.49
CA LEU A 160 -8.69 -2.69 -1.12
C LEU A 160 -9.23 -1.43 -1.81
N ILE A 161 -8.56 -0.30 -1.58
CA ILE A 161 -9.01 1.01 -2.05
C ILE A 161 -7.88 1.68 -2.83
N THR A 162 -8.19 2.12 -4.04
CA THR A 162 -7.28 2.98 -4.82
C THR A 162 -8.02 4.06 -5.58
N CYS A 163 -7.29 5.05 -6.09
CA CYS A 163 -7.84 6.11 -6.91
C CYS A 163 -8.20 5.58 -8.31
N TYR A 164 -9.26 6.12 -8.93
CA TYR A 164 -9.69 5.77 -10.28
C TYR A 164 -10.00 7.04 -11.09
N PRO A 165 -9.71 7.09 -12.41
CA PRO A 165 -9.26 6.02 -13.31
C PRO A 165 -7.75 5.70 -13.32
N PHE A 166 -7.38 4.47 -13.70
CA PHE A 166 -5.99 3.99 -13.75
C PHE A 166 -5.17 4.67 -14.86
N ASN A 167 -5.74 4.88 -16.05
CA ASN A 167 -5.04 5.38 -17.24
C ASN A 167 -5.24 6.89 -17.47
N TYR A 168 -5.16 7.70 -16.41
CA TYR A 168 -5.32 9.15 -16.50
C TYR A 168 -4.27 9.92 -15.69
N ILE A 169 -3.60 10.85 -16.35
CA ILE A 169 -2.66 11.80 -15.75
C ILE A 169 -3.46 13.03 -15.32
N GLY A 170 -3.82 13.10 -14.04
CA GLY A 170 -4.61 14.19 -13.47
C GLY A 170 -5.50 13.74 -12.32
N ASN A 171 -6.58 14.50 -12.10
CA ASN A 171 -7.55 14.24 -11.04
C ASN A 171 -8.14 12.82 -11.17
N ALA A 172 -8.16 12.08 -10.06
CA ALA A 172 -8.84 10.80 -9.94
C ALA A 172 -10.03 10.97 -8.98
N PRO A 173 -11.19 11.40 -9.52
CA PRO A 173 -12.33 11.78 -8.69
C PRO A 173 -12.97 10.57 -8.03
N MET A 174 -12.79 9.36 -8.55
CA MET A 174 -13.46 8.15 -8.06
C MET A 174 -12.49 7.24 -7.30
N ARG A 175 -13.05 6.21 -6.66
CA ARG A 175 -12.31 5.14 -6.00
C ARG A 175 -12.65 3.80 -6.64
N TRP A 176 -11.64 2.99 -6.87
CA TRP A 176 -11.77 1.58 -7.24
C TRP A 176 -11.67 0.76 -5.96
N ILE A 177 -12.73 0.00 -5.69
CA ILE A 177 -12.89 -0.81 -4.48
C ILE A 177 -12.88 -2.27 -4.90
N VAL A 178 -12.02 -3.06 -4.26
CA VAL A 178 -12.07 -4.53 -4.34
C VAL A 178 -12.47 -5.05 -2.97
N ARG A 179 -13.55 -5.83 -2.90
CA ARG A 179 -13.97 -6.53 -1.70
C ARG A 179 -13.72 -8.01 -1.82
N ALA A 180 -13.23 -8.58 -0.72
CA ALA A 180 -12.96 -10.00 -0.61
C ALA A 180 -13.39 -10.55 0.74
N GLU A 181 -13.87 -11.78 0.73
CA GLU A 181 -14.33 -12.50 1.93
C GLU A 181 -13.32 -13.56 2.35
N LYS A 182 -13.05 -13.62 3.66
CA LYS A 182 -12.13 -14.62 4.21
C LYS A 182 -12.62 -16.03 3.92
N GLN A 183 -11.74 -16.87 3.39
CA GLN A 183 -12.01 -18.28 3.16
C GLN A 183 -11.77 -19.05 4.45
N ILE A 184 -12.82 -19.70 4.95
CA ILE A 184 -12.68 -20.66 6.05
C ILE A 184 -12.04 -21.91 5.46
N GLN A 185 -10.85 -22.29 5.94
CA GLN A 185 -10.30 -23.60 5.62
C GLN A 185 -11.22 -24.65 6.25
N ASN A 186 -12.01 -25.34 5.42
CA ASN A 186 -12.69 -26.54 5.84
C ASN A 186 -11.63 -27.62 6.04
N ILE A 187 -11.29 -27.87 7.30
CA ILE A 187 -10.49 -29.03 7.74
C ILE A 187 -11.40 -30.26 7.76
#